data_AF-M2NI26-F1
#
_entry.id   AF-M2NI26-F1
#
_cell.length_a   1.000
_cell.length_b   1.000
_cell.length_c   1.000
_cell.angle_alpha   90.00
_cell.angle_beta   90.00
_cell.angle_gamma   90.00
#
_symmetry.space_group_name_H-M   'P 1'
#
loop_
_entity.id
_entity.type
_entity.pdbx_description
1 polymer ?
#
loop_
_entity_poly.entity_id
_entity_poly.type
_entity_poly.pdbx_seq_one_letter_code
_entity_poly.pdbx_strand_id
1 'polypeptide(L)'
;MREIVLGQIAGWHPLIRHIVGGWDTSTLYPITVRGSVPVSPWESSNVTLLGDAVHAMSPAAGAGANMALRDAAALSAALAKAAAGAPLIDVMNDYERDMIAEGFDAVKRSSANGVRILGEDPLPW
;
A
#
# COMPACT_ATOMS: atom_id res chain seq x y z
N MET A 1 21.73 12.85 4.79
CA MET A 1 20.58 12.18 5.44
C MET A 1 20.83 11.91 6.91
N ARG A 2 21.86 11.14 7.30
CA ARG A 2 22.18 10.84 8.71
C ARG A 2 22.25 12.08 9.61
N GLU A 3 22.99 13.11 9.21
CA GLU A 3 23.10 14.35 10.00
C GLU A 3 21.77 15.09 10.18
N ILE A 4 20.90 15.06 9.17
CA ILE A 4 19.55 15.67 9.25
C ILE A 4 18.74 14.95 10.33
N VAL A 5 18.74 13.61 10.29
CA VAL A 5 18.01 12.79 11.28
C VAL A 5 18.58 12.99 12.68
N LEU A 6 19.92 12.97 12.85
CA LEU A 6 20.58 13.23 14.14
C LEU A 6 20.22 14.60 14.72
N GLY A 7 20.10 15.63 13.87
CA GLY A 7 19.63 16.95 14.27
C GLY A 7 18.18 16.93 14.78
N GLN A 8 17.27 16.23 14.09
CA GLN A 8 15.86 16.11 14.49
C GLN A 8 15.65 15.36 15.81
N ILE A 9 16.55 14.43 16.15
CA ILE A 9 16.45 13.59 17.36
C ILE A 9 17.46 13.99 18.45
N ALA A 10 18.02 15.19 18.41
CA ALA A 10 19.09 15.60 19.33
C ALA A 10 18.71 15.46 20.82
N GLY A 11 17.43 15.66 21.17
CA GLY A 11 16.91 15.51 22.54
C GLY A 11 16.47 14.09 22.93
N TRP A 12 16.58 13.11 22.04
CA TRP A 12 16.13 11.74 22.31
C TRP A 12 17.17 10.94 23.10
N HIS A 13 16.74 9.81 23.65
CA HIS A 13 17.59 8.94 24.45
C HIS A 13 18.90 8.57 23.71
N PRO A 14 20.07 8.55 24.38
CA PRO A 14 21.37 8.34 23.74
C PRO A 14 21.46 7.06 22.89
N LEU A 15 20.77 5.99 23.29
CA LEU A 15 20.73 4.73 22.53
C LEU A 15 20.18 4.91 21.11
N ILE A 16 19.11 5.70 20.94
CA ILE A 16 18.53 5.94 19.61
C ILE A 16 19.51 6.72 18.74
N ARG A 17 20.18 7.72 19.31
CA ARG A 17 21.21 8.50 18.63
C ARG A 17 22.41 7.63 18.22
N HIS A 18 22.80 6.67 19.06
CA HIS A 18 23.85 5.70 18.74
C HIS A 18 23.48 4.79 17.56
N ILE A 19 22.24 4.27 17.54
CA ILE A 19 21.73 3.47 16.42
C ILE A 19 21.79 4.25 15.10
N VAL A 20 21.30 5.50 15.10
CA VAL A 20 21.31 6.36 13.90
C VAL A 20 22.74 6.76 13.48
N GLY A 21 23.62 6.99 14.46
CA GLY A 21 25.04 7.29 14.21
C GLY A 21 25.77 6.15 13.48
N GLY A 22 25.35 4.90 13.71
CA GLY A 22 25.90 3.70 13.07
C GLY A 22 25.33 3.37 11.69
N TRP A 23 24.38 4.14 11.16
CA TRP A 23 23.81 3.86 9.83
C TRP A 23 24.87 3.94 8.72
N ASP A 24 24.88 2.93 7.85
CA ASP A 24 25.58 2.98 6.57
C ASP A 24 24.86 3.97 5.64
N THR A 25 25.55 5.05 5.30
CA THR A 25 24.96 6.12 4.48
C THR A 25 24.77 5.70 3.03
N SER A 26 25.43 4.64 2.56
CA SER A 26 25.25 4.13 1.20
C SER A 26 23.88 3.47 0.97
N THR A 27 23.18 3.09 2.04
CA THR A 27 21.86 2.44 1.98
C THR A 27 20.71 3.39 2.31
N LEU A 28 20.97 4.70 2.45
CA LEU A 28 19.96 5.69 2.80
C LEU A 28 19.41 6.39 1.56
N TYR A 29 18.09 6.36 1.40
CA TYR A 29 17.39 7.10 0.35
C TYR A 29 16.09 7.70 0.90
N PRO A 30 15.72 8.92 0.46
CA PRO A 30 14.44 9.50 0.81
C PRO A 30 13.30 8.77 0.09
N ILE A 31 12.17 8.62 0.77
CA ILE A 31 10.93 8.12 0.18
C ILE A 31 9.86 9.20 0.37
N THR A 32 9.24 9.62 -0.72
CA THR A 32 8.02 10.41 -0.66
C THR A 32 6.84 9.47 -0.52
N VAL A 33 6.16 9.51 0.62
CA VAL A 33 4.96 8.69 0.83
C VAL A 33 3.77 9.31 0.08
N ARG A 34 3.05 8.48 -0.66
CA ARG A 34 1.79 8.82 -1.34
C ARG A 34 0.80 7.68 -1.10
N GLY A 35 -0.49 8.01 -1.11
CA GLY A 35 -1.56 7.02 -1.06
C GLY A 35 -2.58 7.27 -2.17
N SER A 36 -3.23 6.20 -2.63
CA SER A 36 -4.36 6.27 -3.55
C SER A 36 -5.60 6.84 -2.85
N VAL A 37 -6.53 7.39 -3.64
CA VAL A 37 -7.89 7.72 -3.20
C VAL A 37 -8.89 6.74 -3.81
N PRO A 38 -10.04 6.46 -3.17
CA PRO A 38 -11.04 5.54 -3.69
C PRO A 38 -11.38 5.81 -5.16
N VAL A 39 -11.33 4.76 -5.97
CA VAL A 39 -11.73 4.80 -7.38
C VAL A 39 -13.15 4.30 -7.53
N SER A 40 -13.88 4.83 -8.51
CA SER A 40 -15.17 4.28 -8.89
C SER A 40 -14.99 2.90 -9.55
N PRO A 41 -15.98 1.99 -9.41
CA PRO A 41 -16.01 0.77 -10.22
C PRO A 41 -15.90 1.11 -11.72
N TRP A 42 -15.24 0.24 -12.47
CA TRP A 42 -15.09 0.37 -13.91
C TRP A 42 -15.77 -0.79 -14.65
N GLU A 43 -15.92 -0.64 -15.96
CA GLU A 43 -16.41 -1.72 -16.81
C GLU A 43 -15.32 -2.80 -16.98
N SER A 44 -15.62 -4.02 -16.55
CA SER A 44 -14.69 -5.14 -16.60
C SER A 44 -14.34 -5.53 -18.03
N SER A 45 -13.08 -5.87 -18.25
CA SER A 45 -12.55 -6.30 -19.54
C SER A 45 -11.53 -7.43 -19.38
N ASN A 46 -10.74 -7.71 -20.41
CA ASN A 46 -9.56 -8.58 -20.30
C ASN A 46 -8.33 -7.86 -19.71
N VAL A 47 -8.48 -6.62 -19.23
CA VAL A 47 -7.45 -5.84 -18.54
C VAL A 47 -7.98 -5.46 -17.16
N THR A 48 -7.16 -5.69 -16.13
CA THR A 48 -7.47 -5.35 -14.74
C THR A 48 -6.21 -4.88 -14.00
N LEU A 49 -6.35 -4.50 -12.73
CA LEU A 49 -5.28 -4.05 -11.84
C LEU A 49 -5.18 -4.94 -10.59
N LEU A 50 -4.03 -4.87 -9.90
CA LEU A 50 -3.80 -5.46 -8.59
C LEU A 50 -2.67 -4.72 -7.86
N GLY A 51 -2.62 -4.81 -6.52
CA GLY A 51 -1.53 -4.26 -5.72
C GLY A 51 -1.42 -2.73 -5.82
N ASP A 52 -0.18 -2.23 -5.77
CA ASP A 52 0.10 -0.78 -5.78
C ASP A 52 -0.36 -0.07 -7.06
N ALA A 53 -0.65 -0.80 -8.14
CA ALA A 53 -1.18 -0.21 -9.37
C ALA A 53 -2.58 0.41 -9.19
N VAL A 54 -3.33 -0.01 -8.17
CA VAL A 54 -4.69 0.49 -7.88
C VAL A 54 -4.80 1.07 -6.48
N HIS A 55 -4.22 0.43 -5.47
CA HIS A 55 -4.35 0.84 -4.07
C HIS A 55 -2.98 0.92 -3.37
N ALA A 56 -2.07 1.74 -3.93
CA ALA A 56 -0.88 2.18 -3.23
C ALA A 56 -1.27 2.89 -1.92
N MET A 57 -0.53 2.64 -0.85
CA MET A 57 -0.90 3.09 0.49
C MET A 57 0.33 3.48 1.33
N SER A 58 0.09 4.26 2.39
CA SER A 58 1.13 4.57 3.38
C SER A 58 1.74 3.28 3.97
N PRO A 59 3.07 3.23 4.20
CA PRO A 59 3.71 2.08 4.84
C PRO A 59 3.32 1.94 6.33
N ALA A 60 2.60 2.91 6.92
CA ALA A 60 2.29 2.97 8.34
C ALA A 60 1.51 1.76 8.91
N ALA A 61 0.85 0.97 8.06
CA ALA A 61 0.21 -0.30 8.45
C ALA A 61 0.99 -1.56 8.02
N GLY A 62 2.06 -1.43 7.22
CA GLY A 62 2.81 -2.58 6.69
C GLY A 62 1.97 -3.53 5.82
N ALA A 63 0.89 -3.04 5.22
CA ALA A 63 -0.14 -3.89 4.63
C ALA A 63 -0.03 -4.06 3.11
N GLY A 64 0.68 -3.19 2.39
CA GLY A 64 0.68 -3.14 0.92
C GLY A 64 1.07 -4.47 0.26
N ALA A 65 2.18 -5.08 0.67
CA ALA A 65 2.63 -6.36 0.11
C ALA A 65 1.63 -7.50 0.36
N ASN A 66 1.04 -7.56 1.55
CA ASN A 66 0.03 -8.57 1.88
C ASN A 66 -1.26 -8.35 1.09
N MET A 67 -1.62 -7.10 0.80
CA MET A 67 -2.75 -6.80 -0.07
C MET A 67 -2.49 -7.26 -1.50
N ALA A 68 -1.32 -6.94 -2.06
CA ALA A 68 -0.96 -7.40 -3.41
C ALA A 68 -0.96 -8.94 -3.54
N LEU A 69 -0.49 -9.65 -2.51
CA LEU A 69 -0.55 -11.12 -2.47
C LEU A 69 -1.98 -11.66 -2.40
N ARG A 70 -2.87 -10.98 -1.66
CA ARG A 70 -4.28 -11.30 -1.59
C ARG A 70 -4.95 -11.11 -2.95
N ASP A 71 -4.71 -9.99 -3.62
CA ASP A 71 -5.24 -9.73 -4.96
C ASP A 71 -4.76 -10.78 -5.95
N ALA A 72 -3.47 -11.13 -5.92
CA ALA A 72 -2.91 -12.17 -6.77
C ALA A 72 -3.61 -13.53 -6.57
N ALA A 73 -3.93 -13.89 -5.32
CA ALA A 73 -4.66 -15.11 -5.02
C ALA A 73 -6.12 -15.05 -5.52
N ALA A 74 -6.81 -13.93 -5.32
CA ALA A 74 -8.19 -13.73 -5.76
C ALA A 74 -8.31 -13.73 -7.30
N LEU A 75 -7.42 -13.00 -7.97
CA LEU A 75 -7.34 -12.95 -9.44
C LEU A 75 -7.03 -14.34 -10.01
N SER A 76 -6.09 -15.07 -9.41
CA SER A 76 -5.76 -16.44 -9.83
C SER A 76 -6.98 -17.37 -9.73
N ALA A 77 -7.77 -17.25 -8.66
CA ALA A 77 -9.00 -18.03 -8.51
C ALA A 77 -10.08 -17.64 -9.54
N ALA A 78 -10.24 -16.35 -9.85
CA ALA A 78 -11.14 -15.88 -10.90
C ALA A 78 -10.73 -16.42 -12.28
N LEU A 79 -9.45 -16.33 -12.63
CA LEU A 79 -8.92 -16.85 -13.89
C LEU A 79 -9.05 -18.38 -13.99
N ALA A 80 -8.88 -19.11 -12.89
CA ALA A 80 -9.12 -20.55 -12.86
C ALA A 80 -10.58 -20.91 -13.15
N LYS A 81 -11.55 -20.13 -12.64
CA LYS A 81 -12.98 -20.30 -12.97
C LYS A 81 -13.24 -20.03 -14.46
N ALA A 82 -12.65 -18.97 -15.02
CA ALA A 82 -12.76 -18.68 -16.45
C ALA A 82 -12.18 -19.82 -17.30
N ALA A 83 -11.01 -20.35 -16.93
CA ALA A 83 -10.40 -21.50 -17.59
C ALA A 83 -11.26 -22.77 -17.51
N ALA A 84 -12.08 -22.91 -16.47
CA ALA A 84 -13.06 -23.99 -16.31
C ALA A 84 -14.39 -23.74 -17.05
N GLY A 85 -14.52 -22.62 -17.78
CA GLY A 85 -15.66 -22.30 -18.64
C GLY A 85 -16.61 -21.23 -18.11
N ALA A 86 -16.32 -20.59 -16.97
CA ALA A 86 -17.10 -19.44 -16.53
C ALA A 86 -16.90 -18.23 -17.48
N PRO A 87 -17.91 -17.36 -17.67
CA PRO A 87 -17.72 -16.15 -18.47
C PRO A 87 -16.64 -15.25 -17.86
N LEU A 88 -15.63 -14.87 -18.67
CA LEU A 88 -14.49 -14.08 -18.19
C LEU A 88 -14.94 -12.77 -17.54
N ILE A 89 -15.83 -12.03 -18.21
CA ILE A 89 -16.27 -10.71 -17.73
C ILE A 89 -16.96 -10.80 -16.37
N ASP A 90 -17.77 -11.84 -16.13
CA ASP A 90 -18.48 -12.03 -14.86
C ASP A 90 -17.50 -12.27 -13.71
N VAL A 91 -16.50 -13.15 -13.90
CA VAL A 91 -15.52 -13.44 -12.85
C VAL A 91 -14.54 -12.29 -12.62
N MET A 92 -14.25 -11.51 -13.64
CA MET A 92 -13.43 -10.29 -13.51
C MET A 92 -14.19 -9.21 -12.73
N ASN A 93 -15.48 -9.01 -13.02
CA ASN A 93 -16.33 -8.07 -12.29
C ASN A 93 -16.43 -8.43 -10.79
N ASP A 94 -16.56 -9.72 -10.47
CA ASP A 94 -16.54 -10.19 -9.09
C ASP A 94 -15.20 -9.88 -8.39
N TYR A 95 -14.08 -10.20 -9.06
CA TYR A 95 -12.74 -9.90 -8.54
C TYR A 95 -12.54 -8.41 -8.30
N GLU A 96 -12.87 -7.57 -9.28
CA GLU A 96 -12.64 -6.13 -9.24
C GLU A 96 -13.46 -5.46 -8.13
N ARG A 97 -14.73 -5.84 -7.98
CA ARG A 97 -15.58 -5.34 -6.89
C ARG A 97 -14.97 -5.61 -5.52
N ASP A 98 -14.54 -6.85 -5.29
CA ASP A 98 -14.03 -7.26 -3.98
C ASP A 98 -12.64 -6.65 -3.73
N MET A 99 -11.77 -6.63 -4.75
CA MET A 99 -10.44 -6.01 -4.69
C MET A 99 -10.51 -4.50 -4.41
N ILE A 100 -11.39 -3.76 -5.08
CA ILE A 100 -11.58 -2.32 -4.83
C ILE A 100 -12.02 -2.09 -3.38
N ALA A 101 -13.03 -2.83 -2.91
CA ALA A 101 -13.56 -2.64 -1.57
C ALA A 101 -12.48 -2.89 -0.49
N GLU A 102 -11.78 -4.02 -0.59
CA GLU A 102 -10.80 -4.43 0.41
C GLU A 102 -9.51 -3.60 0.35
N GLY A 103 -9.03 -3.31 -0.86
CA GLY A 103 -7.85 -2.49 -1.11
C GLY A 103 -8.02 -1.08 -0.53
N PHE A 104 -9.14 -0.42 -0.80
CA PHE A 104 -9.38 0.93 -0.28
C PHE A 104 -9.69 0.98 1.21
N ASP A 105 -10.19 -0.09 1.80
CA ASP A 105 -10.27 -0.19 3.26
C ASP A 105 -8.87 -0.30 3.90
N ALA A 106 -7.92 -0.99 3.26
CA ALA A 106 -6.53 -0.98 3.69
C ALA A 106 -5.85 0.38 3.50
N VAL A 107 -6.13 1.09 2.41
CA VAL A 107 -5.65 2.46 2.18
C VAL A 107 -6.12 3.39 3.31
N LYS A 108 -7.43 3.38 3.64
CA LYS A 108 -7.99 4.21 4.72
C LYS A 108 -7.33 3.92 6.06
N ARG A 109 -7.17 2.64 6.44
CA ARG A 109 -6.48 2.25 7.67
C ARG A 109 -5.03 2.72 7.69
N SER A 110 -4.33 2.56 6.58
CA SER A 110 -2.92 2.95 6.45
C SER A 110 -2.76 4.47 6.55
N SER A 111 -3.64 5.24 5.92
CA SER A 111 -3.64 6.71 6.02
C SER A 111 -3.91 7.18 7.46
N ALA A 112 -4.90 6.59 8.14
CA ALA A 112 -5.17 6.91 9.55
C ALA A 112 -3.96 6.64 10.47
N ASN A 113 -3.20 5.58 10.19
CA ASN A 113 -1.95 5.29 10.89
C ASN A 113 -0.83 6.26 10.48
N GLY A 114 -0.75 6.63 9.20
CA GLY A 114 0.23 7.59 8.67
C GLY A 114 0.14 8.94 9.37
N VAL A 115 -1.07 9.47 9.55
CA VAL A 115 -1.31 10.70 10.32
C VAL A 115 -0.81 10.59 11.76
N ARG A 116 -1.07 9.45 12.42
CA ARG A 116 -0.74 9.25 13.84
C ARG A 116 0.73 8.97 14.12
N ILE A 117 1.38 8.20 13.24
CA ILE A 117 2.71 7.61 13.48
C ILE A 117 3.80 8.36 12.70
N LEU A 118 3.50 8.74 11.46
CA LEU A 118 4.48 9.31 10.53
C LEU A 118 4.31 10.81 10.31
N GLY A 119 3.23 11.41 10.86
CA GLY A 119 2.92 12.83 10.68
C GLY A 119 2.51 13.18 9.26
N GLU A 120 1.91 12.24 8.53
CA GLU A 120 1.38 12.47 7.18
C GLU A 120 0.16 13.39 7.21
N ASP A 121 -0.06 14.11 6.10
CA ASP A 121 -1.32 14.80 5.86
C ASP A 121 -2.44 13.77 5.59
N PRO A 122 -3.68 14.00 6.09
CA PRO A 122 -4.81 13.14 5.78
C PRO A 122 -5.11 13.16 4.27
N LEU A 123 -5.56 12.02 3.71
CA LEU A 123 -6.03 11.99 2.32
C LEU A 123 -7.37 12.76 2.20
N PRO A 124 -7.68 13.30 1.02
CA PRO A 124 -8.95 13.97 0.77
C PRO A 124 -10.05 12.90 0.55
N TRP A 125 -10.75 12.52 1.61
CA TRP A 125 -11.96 11.70 1.55
C TRP A 125 -13.21 12.55 1.35
#